data_AF-A0A355A8Y9-F1
#
_entry.id   AF-A0A355A8Y9-F1
#
_cell.length_a   1.000
_cell.length_b   1.000
_cell.length_c   1.000
_cell.angle_alpha   90.00
_cell.angle_beta   90.00
_cell.angle_gamma   90.00
#
_symmetry.space_group_name_H-M   'P 1'
#
loop_
_entity.id
_entity.type
_entity.pdbx_description
1 polymer ?
#
loop_
_entity_poly.entity_id
_entity_poly.type
_entity_poly.pdbx_seq_one_letter_code
_entity_poly.pdbx_strand_id
1 'polypeptide(L)' 'NHPKIHTVDAPIMEISSTFIRKAIANKKNIEPLLPCNVWKYIDEMNFYKS' A
#
# COMPACT_ATOMS: atom_id res chain seq x y z
N ASN A 1 -15.10 14.92 21.64
CA ASN A 1 -13.90 15.70 21.29
C ASN A 1 -12.79 15.42 22.30
N HIS A 2 -11.67 14.86 21.85
CA HIS A 2 -10.53 14.53 22.70
C HIS A 2 -9.34 15.42 22.30
N PRO A 3 -8.67 16.11 23.25
CA PRO A 3 -7.69 17.17 22.95
C PRO A 3 -6.41 16.69 22.25
N LYS A 4 -6.16 15.37 22.22
CA LYS A 4 -5.03 14.75 21.51
C LYS A 4 -5.38 14.22 20.11
N ILE A 5 -6.65 14.33 19.70
CA ILE A 5 -7.08 13.94 18.34
C ILE A 5 -7.00 15.17 17.46
N HIS A 6 -6.12 15.12 16.46
CA HIS A 6 -5.97 16.14 15.43
C HIS A 6 -6.53 15.58 14.12
N THR A 7 -7.69 16.08 13.70
CA THR A 7 -8.25 15.77 12.38
C THR A 7 -7.53 16.60 11.33
N VAL A 8 -7.16 15.99 10.22
CA VAL A 8 -6.51 16.67 9.08
C VAL A 8 -7.34 16.43 7.82
N ASP A 9 -7.41 17.46 6.97
CA ASP A 9 -8.07 17.36 5.68
C ASP A 9 -7.11 16.72 4.67
N ALA A 10 -7.05 15.38 4.70
CA ALA A 10 -6.26 14.59 3.79
C ALA A 10 -7.04 14.28 2.50
N PRO A 11 -6.38 14.18 1.34
CA PRO A 11 -7.02 13.72 0.11
C PRO A 11 -7.50 12.27 0.24
N ILE A 12 -8.66 11.97 -0.35
CA ILE A 12 -9.21 10.61 -0.40
C ILE A 12 -8.39 9.77 -1.38
N MET A 13 -7.82 8.67 -0.90
CA MET A 13 -7.04 7.73 -1.70
C MET A 13 -7.77 6.38 -1.76
N GLU A 14 -8.08 5.89 -2.96
CA GLU A 14 -8.72 4.58 -3.16
C GLU A 14 -7.70 3.43 -3.18
N ILE A 15 -6.85 3.36 -2.16
CA ILE A 15 -5.86 2.30 -2.02
C ILE A 15 -5.87 1.75 -0.58
N SER A 16 -5.77 0.43 -0.45
CA SER A 16 -5.69 -0.24 0.84
C SER A 16 -4.64 -1.34 0.82
N SER A 17 -4.12 -1.70 1.99
CA SER A 17 -3.15 -2.78 2.12
C SER A 17 -3.72 -4.13 1.63
N THR A 18 -5.02 -4.35 1.81
CA THR A 18 -5.70 -5.55 1.30
C THR A 18 -5.74 -5.55 -0.23
N PHE A 19 -6.00 -4.41 -0.86
CA PHE A 19 -5.95 -4.27 -2.30
C PHE A 19 -4.55 -4.55 -2.84
N ILE A 20 -3.51 -3.95 -2.25
CA ILE A 20 -2.11 -4.12 -2.67
C ILE A 20 -1.69 -5.60 -2.62
N ARG A 21 -1.92 -6.29 -1.49
CA ARG A 21 -1.55 -7.71 -1.35
C ARG A 21 -2.25 -8.60 -2.37
N LYS A 22 -3.56 -8.39 -2.59
CA LYS A 22 -4.31 -9.14 -3.60
C LYS A 22 -3.81 -8.85 -5.01
N ALA A 23 -3.45 -7.61 -5.32
CA ALA A 23 -2.95 -7.24 -6.63
C ALA A 23 -1.60 -7.92 -6.94
N ILE A 24 -0.69 -7.98 -5.95
CA ILE A 24 0.59 -8.70 -6.06
C ILE A 24 0.35 -10.20 -6.33
N ALA A 25 -0.52 -10.85 -5.55
CA ALA A 25 -0.87 -12.26 -5.74
C ALA A 25 -1.49 -12.53 -7.12
N ASN A 26 -2.30 -11.59 -7.62
CA ASN A 26 -2.92 -11.66 -8.95
C ASN A 26 -1.98 -11.20 -10.09
N LYS A 27 -0.69 -10.98 -9.83
CA LYS A 27 0.32 -10.53 -10.81
C LYS A 27 -0.07 -9.23 -11.54
N LYS A 28 -0.80 -8.33 -10.86
CA LYS A 28 -1.11 -7.00 -11.38
C LYS A 28 0.07 -6.05 -11.08
N ASN A 29 0.44 -5.22 -12.05
CA ASN A 29 1.46 -4.21 -11.84
C ASN A 29 0.92 -3.07 -10.94
N ILE A 30 1.38 -3.03 -9.69
CA ILE A 30 1.04 -2.00 -8.69
C ILE A 30 2.25 -1.21 -8.20
N GLU A 31 3.42 -1.39 -8.84
CA GLU A 31 4.62 -0.59 -8.62
C GLU A 31 4.36 0.94 -8.62
N PRO A 32 3.58 1.53 -9.55
CA PRO A 32 3.37 2.99 -9.55
C PRO A 32 2.57 3.51 -8.34
N LEU A 33 1.93 2.63 -7.58
CA LEU A 33 1.17 2.97 -6.39
C LEU A 33 2.00 2.86 -5.10
N LEU A 34 3.26 2.44 -5.21
CA LEU A 34 4.15 2.23 -4.08
C LEU A 34 5.43 3.04 -4.24
N PRO A 35 6.02 3.52 -3.12
CA PRO A 35 7.38 4.02 -3.14
C PRO A 35 8.37 2.94 -3.63
N CYS A 36 9.37 3.34 -4.43
CA CYS A 36 10.31 2.41 -5.07
C CYS A 36 11.04 1.49 -4.06
N ASN A 37 11.40 2.00 -2.88
CA ASN A 37 12.04 1.22 -1.83
C ASN A 37 11.13 0.12 -1.26
N VAL A 38 9.82 0.37 -1.18
CA VAL A 38 8.83 -0.59 -0.71
C VAL A 38 8.64 -1.69 -1.74
N TRP A 39 8.52 -1.34 -3.04
CA TRP A 39 8.40 -2.32 -4.11
C TRP A 39 9.61 -3.24 -4.18
N LYS A 40 10.82 -2.68 -4.12
CA LYS A 40 12.08 -3.44 -4.08
C LYS A 40 12.09 -4.45 -2.93
N TYR A 41 11.73 -4.01 -1.72
CA TYR A 41 11.67 -4.88 -0.55
C TYR A 41 10.66 -6.03 -0.71
N ILE A 42 9.49 -5.75 -1.29
CA ILE A 42 8.46 -6.77 -1.57
C ILE A 42 8.96 -7.80 -2.59
N ASP A 43 9.63 -7.35 -3.64
CA ASP A 43 10.11 -8.21 -4.71
C ASP A 43 11.27 -9.12 -4.27
N GLU A 44 12.28 -8.55 -3.61
CA GLU A 44 13.45 -9.26 -3.09
C GLU A 44 13.07 -10.33 -2.06
N MET A 45 12.06 -10.05 -1.22
CA MET A 45 11.58 -10.97 -0.19
C MET A 45 10.46 -11.91 -0.69
N ASN A 46 10.05 -11.80 -1.95
CA ASN A 46 8.96 -12.58 -2.55
C ASN A 46 7.63 -12.51 -1.77
N PHE A 47 7.29 -11.36 -1.19
CA PHE A 47 6.06 -11.23 -0.41
C PHE A 47 4.80 -11.29 -1.29
N TYR A 48 3.78 -12.00 -0.81
CA TYR A 48 2.44 -12.06 -1.40
C TYR A 48 2.35 -12.60 -2.83
N LYS A 49 3.39 -13.31 -3.32
CA LYS A 49 3.44 -13.93 -4.65
C LYS A 49 2.68 -15.27 -4.76
N SER A 50 2.16 -15.80 -3.65
CA SER A 50 1.54 -17.13 -3.52
C SER A 50 0.04 -17.08 -3.27
#